data_AF-A0A963JET3-F1
#
_entry.id   AF-A0A963JET3-F1
#
_cell.length_a   1.000
_cell.length_b   1.000
_cell.length_c   1.000
_cell.angle_alpha   90.00
_cell.angle_beta   90.00
_cell.angle_gamma   90.00
#
_symmetry.space_group_name_H-M   'P 1'
#
loop_
_entity.id
_entity.type
_entity.pdbx_description
1 polymer ?
#
loop_
_entity_poly.entity_id
_entity_poly.type
_entity_poly.pdbx_seq_one_letter_code
_entity_poly.pdbx_strand_id
1 'polypeptide(L)'
;MTQLDDRRQDADERWPGLFTAPSGPRTRVSAAVTRRLFDAVARRFDLCVVTADPADATPRPTIVLHRPQEFYARIGRDGLIGFGEGYLTGAWDSPDLPRLLTVLAAEIGTLVPARLQRLRGWYTDRMPHHHRNSVDNSRANIAHHYDLSNELFATFLDETMTYSSA
;
A
#
# COMPACT_ATOMS: atom_id res chain seq x y z
N MET A 1 0.31 -23.97 13.70
CA MET A 1 0.71 -23.66 12.31
C MET A 1 -0.44 -23.94 11.32
N THR A 2 -1.69 -23.69 11.72
CA THR A 2 -2.91 -24.01 10.95
C THR A 2 -3.79 -22.78 10.77
N GLN A 3 -3.79 -21.88 11.76
CA GLN A 3 -4.63 -20.67 11.78
C GLN A 3 -4.12 -19.50 10.92
N LEU A 4 -2.84 -19.52 10.51
CA LEU A 4 -2.25 -18.49 9.63
C LEU A 4 -2.44 -18.83 8.14
N ASP A 5 -2.49 -20.11 7.80
CA ASP A 5 -2.75 -20.56 6.42
C ASP A 5 -4.24 -20.39 6.08
N ASP A 6 -5.14 -20.64 7.04
CA ASP A 6 -6.60 -20.45 6.89
C ASP A 6 -6.96 -18.98 6.59
N ARG A 7 -6.38 -18.02 7.33
CA ARG A 7 -6.57 -16.58 7.05
C ARG A 7 -6.01 -16.13 5.70
N ARG A 8 -4.95 -16.80 5.21
CA ARG A 8 -4.37 -16.49 3.89
C ARG A 8 -5.27 -17.01 2.77
N GLN A 9 -5.83 -18.20 2.93
CA GLN A 9 -6.77 -18.77 1.96
C GLN A 9 -8.05 -17.91 1.84
N ASP A 10 -8.65 -17.52 2.97
CA ASP A 10 -9.81 -16.62 2.99
C ASP A 10 -9.51 -15.26 2.34
N ALA A 11 -8.30 -14.74 2.57
CA ALA A 11 -7.89 -13.45 2.02
C ALA A 11 -7.55 -13.55 0.53
N ASP A 12 -7.01 -14.67 0.04
CA ASP A 12 -6.79 -14.92 -1.39
C ASP A 12 -8.12 -15.07 -2.15
N GLU A 13 -9.15 -15.67 -1.52
CA GLU A 13 -10.48 -15.77 -2.11
C GLU A 13 -11.16 -14.39 -2.20
N ARG A 14 -11.02 -13.56 -1.16
CA ARG A 14 -11.57 -12.19 -1.15
C ARG A 14 -10.80 -11.24 -2.05
N TRP A 15 -9.48 -11.37 -2.12
CA TRP A 15 -8.57 -10.48 -2.86
C TRP A 15 -7.63 -11.29 -3.76
N PRO A 16 -8.12 -11.77 -4.92
CA PRO A 16 -7.36 -12.62 -5.82
C PRO A 16 -6.05 -11.95 -6.26
N GLY A 17 -4.94 -12.65 -6.02
CA GLY A 17 -3.61 -12.21 -6.46
C GLY A 17 -2.89 -11.25 -5.51
N LEU A 18 -3.53 -10.80 -4.42
CA LEU A 18 -2.88 -9.92 -3.44
C LEU A 18 -1.61 -10.55 -2.87
N PHE A 19 -1.63 -11.83 -2.53
CA PHE A 19 -0.47 -12.52 -1.94
C PHE A 19 0.55 -12.99 -2.99
N THR A 20 0.28 -12.78 -4.29
CA THR A 20 1.24 -13.08 -5.36
C THR A 20 2.20 -11.91 -5.54
N ALA A 21 3.43 -12.06 -5.06
CA ALA A 21 4.44 -11.03 -5.24
C ALA A 21 4.80 -10.85 -6.72
N PRO A 22 4.98 -9.60 -7.20
CA PRO A 22 5.38 -9.37 -8.58
C PRO A 22 6.75 -9.96 -8.89
N SER A 23 6.90 -10.55 -10.07
CA SER A 23 8.14 -11.21 -10.49
C SER A 23 8.52 -10.86 -11.93
N GLY A 24 9.70 -11.31 -12.37
CA GLY A 24 10.19 -11.11 -13.75
C GLY A 24 11.34 -10.09 -13.88
N PRO A 25 11.93 -9.98 -15.10
CA PRO A 25 13.11 -9.16 -15.33
C PRO A 25 12.86 -7.66 -15.15
N ARG A 26 11.70 -7.15 -15.61
CA ARG A 26 11.33 -5.73 -15.42
C ARG A 26 11.18 -5.39 -13.94
N THR A 27 10.51 -6.25 -13.18
CA THR A 27 10.32 -6.11 -11.72
C THR A 27 11.64 -6.08 -10.97
N ARG A 28 12.62 -6.92 -11.34
CA ARG A 28 13.95 -6.89 -10.70
C ARG A 28 14.66 -5.55 -10.92
N VAL A 29 14.58 -5.01 -12.14
CA VAL A 29 15.19 -3.71 -12.46
C VAL A 29 14.48 -2.58 -11.71
N SER A 30 13.15 -2.53 -11.73
CA SER A 30 12.41 -1.48 -11.04
C SER A 30 12.52 -1.58 -9.52
N ALA A 31 12.58 -2.78 -8.95
CA ALA A 31 12.84 -2.99 -7.53
C ALA A 31 14.21 -2.45 -7.11
N ALA A 32 15.25 -2.64 -7.94
CA ALA A 32 16.58 -2.10 -7.66
C ALA A 32 16.60 -0.55 -7.69
N VAL A 33 15.89 0.05 -8.65
CA VAL A 33 15.72 1.52 -8.71
C VAL A 33 14.94 2.02 -7.50
N THR A 34 13.85 1.33 -7.16
CA THR A 34 12.98 1.66 -6.03
C THR A 34 13.72 1.62 -4.72
N ARG A 35 14.53 0.57 -4.48
CA ARG A 35 15.37 0.49 -3.29
C ARG A 35 16.27 1.70 -3.14
N ARG A 36 16.95 2.12 -4.22
CA ARG A 36 17.81 3.31 -4.19
C ARG A 36 17.05 4.60 -3.88
N LEU A 37 15.89 4.77 -4.49
CA LEU A 37 15.03 5.94 -4.26
C LEU A 37 14.49 5.94 -2.84
N PHE A 38 14.03 4.79 -2.36
CA PHE A 38 13.52 4.61 -1.00
C PHE A 38 14.61 4.91 0.03
N ASP A 39 15.84 4.41 -0.16
CA ASP A 39 16.96 4.73 0.73
C ASP A 39 17.26 6.24 0.76
N ALA A 40 17.10 6.93 -0.37
CA ALA A 40 17.27 8.38 -0.45
C ALA A 40 16.15 9.14 0.28
N VAL A 41 14.91 8.69 0.12
CA VAL A 41 13.72 9.21 0.82
C VAL A 41 13.85 8.98 2.32
N ALA A 42 14.20 7.77 2.75
CA ALA A 42 14.38 7.41 4.15
C ALA A 42 15.43 8.31 4.83
N ARG A 43 16.58 8.55 4.17
CA ARG A 43 17.58 9.50 4.68
C ARG A 43 17.07 10.93 4.73
N ARG A 44 16.28 11.35 3.75
CA ARG A 44 15.77 12.74 3.67
C ARG A 44 14.74 13.04 4.75
N PHE A 45 13.89 12.07 5.10
CA PHE A 45 12.81 12.24 6.09
C PHE A 45 13.15 11.64 7.44
N ASP A 46 14.42 11.31 7.66
CA ASP A 46 14.91 10.72 8.90
C ASP A 46 14.13 9.45 9.32
N LEU A 47 13.65 8.67 8.34
CA LEU A 47 12.93 7.43 8.58
C LEU A 47 13.90 6.36 9.07
N CYS A 48 13.52 5.65 10.13
CA CYS A 48 14.22 4.45 10.54
C CYS A 48 13.73 3.27 9.68
N VAL A 49 14.63 2.54 9.04
CA VAL A 49 14.30 1.35 8.26
C VAL A 49 15.03 0.18 8.88
N VAL A 50 14.27 -0.76 9.44
CA VAL A 50 14.79 -1.95 10.11
C VAL A 50 14.22 -3.20 9.47
N THR A 51 14.92 -4.32 9.57
CA THR A 51 14.45 -5.63 9.06
C THR A 51 14.00 -6.57 10.18
N ALA A 52 14.09 -6.11 11.42
CA ALA A 52 13.65 -6.80 12.62
C ALA A 52 12.92 -5.79 13.50
N ASP A 53 12.02 -6.28 14.35
CA ASP A 53 11.30 -5.41 15.27
C ASP A 53 12.27 -4.60 16.12
N PRO A 54 12.12 -3.27 16.16
CA PRO A 54 12.95 -2.45 17.03
C PRO A 54 12.58 -2.81 18.47
N ALA A 55 13.57 -3.28 19.25
CA ALA A 55 13.37 -3.68 20.64
C ALA A 55 12.85 -2.55 21.54
N ASP A 56 13.02 -1.29 21.11
CA ASP A 56 12.47 -0.09 21.74
C ASP A 56 11.64 0.72 20.75
N ALA A 57 10.55 1.31 21.25
CA ALA A 57 9.77 2.31 20.53
C ALA A 57 10.67 3.52 20.23
N THR A 58 11.28 3.50 19.06
CA THR A 58 12.11 4.61 18.58
C THR A 58 11.22 5.84 18.38
N PRO A 59 11.65 7.05 18.81
CA PRO A 59 10.85 8.27 18.64
C PRO A 59 10.68 8.68 17.17
N ARG A 60 11.48 8.08 16.28
CA ARG A 60 11.51 8.35 14.85
C ARG A 60 10.44 7.54 14.11
N PRO A 61 9.89 8.04 12.99
CA PRO A 61 9.01 7.24 12.15
C PRO A 61 9.78 6.03 11.60
N THR A 62 9.25 4.83 11.85
CA THR A 62 9.96 3.57 11.57
C THR A 62 9.17 2.70 10.60
N ILE A 63 9.86 2.13 9.61
CA ILE A 63 9.38 1.05 8.74
C ILE A 63 10.13 -0.23 9.10
N VAL A 64 9.39 -1.29 9.41
CA VAL A 64 9.92 -2.63 9.61
C VAL A 64 9.70 -3.45 8.34
N LEU A 65 10.77 -3.89 7.68
CA LEU A 65 10.72 -4.68 6.46
C LEU A 65 10.89 -6.16 6.76
N HIS A 66 9.80 -6.92 6.82
CA HIS A 66 9.85 -8.38 7.00
C HIS A 66 10.24 -9.11 5.71
N ARG A 67 9.75 -8.61 4.56
CA ARG A 67 10.03 -9.17 3.22
C ARG A 67 10.48 -8.08 2.25
N PRO A 68 11.73 -7.59 2.37
CA PRO A 68 12.23 -6.46 1.58
C PRO A 68 12.13 -6.64 0.06
N GLN A 69 12.35 -7.87 -0.44
CA GLN A 69 12.28 -8.15 -1.87
C GLN A 69 10.88 -7.95 -2.42
N GLU A 70 9.85 -8.42 -1.70
CA GLU A 70 8.45 -8.20 -2.06
C GLU A 70 8.08 -6.72 -1.96
N PHE A 71 8.48 -6.05 -0.87
CA PHE A 71 8.24 -4.62 -0.67
C PHE A 71 8.73 -3.79 -1.86
N TYR A 72 10.01 -3.94 -2.26
CA TYR A 72 10.57 -3.19 -3.38
C TYR A 72 10.00 -3.61 -4.73
N ALA A 73 9.66 -4.89 -4.90
CA ALA A 73 9.01 -5.39 -6.12
C ALA A 73 7.62 -4.79 -6.33
N ARG A 74 6.80 -4.72 -5.27
CA ARG A 74 5.46 -4.13 -5.29
C ARG A 74 5.50 -2.63 -5.53
N ILE A 75 6.33 -1.88 -4.80
CA ILE A 75 6.44 -0.43 -5.02
C ILE A 75 7.00 -0.15 -6.41
N GLY A 76 8.01 -0.90 -6.83
CA GLY A 76 8.60 -0.74 -8.16
C GLY A 76 7.67 -1.13 -9.29
N ARG A 77 6.61 -1.89 -9.03
CA ARG A 77 5.61 -2.26 -10.04
C ARG A 77 4.36 -1.40 -10.00
N ASP A 78 3.77 -1.30 -8.81
CA ASP A 78 2.41 -0.79 -8.60
C ASP A 78 2.41 0.52 -7.78
N GLY A 79 3.60 1.05 -7.43
CA GLY A 79 3.76 2.35 -6.79
C GLY A 79 3.12 2.40 -5.40
N LEU A 80 2.25 3.40 -5.19
CA LEU A 80 1.52 3.58 -3.92
C LEU A 80 0.55 2.43 -3.62
N ILE A 81 -0.03 1.81 -4.65
CA ILE A 81 -0.87 0.62 -4.47
C ILE A 81 -0.01 -0.51 -3.91
N GLY A 82 1.14 -0.78 -4.54
CA GLY A 82 2.08 -1.79 -4.07
C GLY A 82 2.64 -1.54 -2.66
N PHE A 83 2.77 -0.27 -2.26
CA PHE A 83 3.11 0.09 -0.87
C PHE A 83 2.01 -0.37 0.11
N GLY A 84 0.75 -0.08 -0.19
CA GLY A 84 -0.40 -0.52 0.62
C GLY A 84 -0.57 -2.04 0.62
N GLU A 85 -0.46 -2.69 -0.53
CA GLU A 85 -0.50 -4.15 -0.62
C GLU A 85 0.61 -4.81 0.18
N GLY A 86 1.82 -4.24 0.17
CA GLY A 86 2.92 -4.71 1.00
C GLY A 86 2.60 -4.65 2.51
N TYR A 87 1.77 -3.69 2.94
CA TYR A 87 1.28 -3.64 4.32
C TYR A 87 0.23 -4.73 4.57
N LEU A 88 -0.74 -4.86 3.66
CA LEU A 88 -1.80 -5.87 3.76
C LEU A 88 -1.26 -7.30 3.76
N THR A 89 -0.18 -7.57 3.02
CA THR A 89 0.46 -8.90 2.99
C THR A 89 1.43 -9.12 4.15
N GLY A 90 1.73 -8.08 4.96
CA GLY A 90 2.75 -8.12 6.00
C GLY A 90 4.17 -8.20 5.43
N ALA A 91 4.41 -7.72 4.22
CA ALA A 91 5.77 -7.53 3.69
C ALA A 91 6.52 -6.44 4.45
N TRP A 92 5.80 -5.47 5.02
CA TRP A 92 6.32 -4.46 5.93
C TRP A 92 5.24 -4.02 6.93
N ASP A 93 5.66 -3.48 8.07
CA ASP A 93 4.78 -2.82 9.03
C ASP A 93 5.42 -1.55 9.65
N SER A 94 4.71 -0.93 10.59
CA SER A 94 5.25 0.14 11.41
C SER A 94 4.72 0.07 12.84
N PRO A 95 5.57 0.33 13.86
CA PRO A 95 5.12 0.41 15.25
C PRO A 95 4.21 1.63 15.53
N ASP A 96 4.29 2.69 14.72
CA ASP A 96 3.42 3.86 14.76
C ASP A 96 3.07 4.27 13.31
N LEU A 97 2.17 3.49 12.70
CA LEU A 97 1.73 3.70 11.33
C LEU A 97 1.17 5.11 11.09
N PRO A 98 0.32 5.70 11.98
CA PRO A 98 -0.17 7.06 11.79
C PRO A 98 0.95 8.10 11.73
N ARG A 99 1.94 8.03 12.62
CA ARG A 99 3.10 8.94 12.58
C ARG A 99 3.91 8.78 11.30
N LEU A 100 4.17 7.55 10.89
CA LEU A 100 4.88 7.27 9.64
C LEU A 100 4.15 7.88 8.44
N LEU A 101 2.86 7.60 8.30
CA LEU A 101 2.05 8.12 7.20
C LEU A 101 1.93 9.64 7.23
N THR A 102 1.89 10.25 8.42
CA THR A 102 1.86 11.72 8.58
C THR A 102 3.12 12.35 8.03
N VAL A 103 4.30 11.82 8.38
CA VAL A 103 5.59 12.32 7.87
C VAL A 103 5.70 12.12 6.36
N LEU A 104 5.29 10.95 5.85
CA LEU A 104 5.29 10.70 4.42
C LEU A 104 4.31 11.63 3.68
N ALA A 105 3.11 11.88 4.23
CA ALA A 105 2.07 12.69 3.62
C ALA A 105 2.38 14.19 3.62
N ALA A 106 2.93 14.71 4.71
CA ALA A 106 3.36 16.11 4.82
C ALA A 106 4.38 16.48 3.73
N GLU A 107 5.15 15.48 3.28
CA GLU A 107 6.24 15.66 2.34
C GLU A 107 5.98 14.98 0.98
N ILE A 108 4.79 14.44 0.73
CA ILE A 108 4.44 13.76 -0.54
C ILE A 108 4.67 14.66 -1.75
N GLY A 109 4.52 15.98 -1.58
CA GLY A 109 4.79 17.00 -2.60
C GLY A 109 6.28 17.13 -2.97
N THR A 110 7.20 16.73 -2.09
CA THR A 110 8.66 16.75 -2.31
C THR A 110 9.25 15.34 -2.50
N LEU A 111 8.52 14.29 -2.10
CA LEU A 111 8.89 12.86 -2.16
C LEU A 111 9.10 12.35 -3.58
N VAL A 112 8.29 12.81 -4.54
CA VAL A 112 8.35 12.36 -5.93
C VAL A 112 8.96 13.48 -6.77
N PRO A 113 10.24 13.37 -7.17
CA PRO A 113 10.84 14.30 -8.12
C PRO A 113 9.92 14.47 -9.32
N ALA A 114 9.69 15.70 -9.79
CA ALA A 114 8.82 15.98 -10.94
C ALA A 114 9.14 15.12 -12.19
N ARG A 115 10.40 14.64 -12.28
CA ARG A 115 10.89 13.71 -13.31
C ARG A 115 10.30 12.30 -13.19
N LEU A 116 10.11 11.79 -11.97
CA LEU A 116 9.46 10.51 -11.68
C LEU A 116 7.94 10.59 -11.85
N GLN A 117 7.32 11.74 -11.56
CA GLN A 117 5.91 11.96 -11.87
C GLN A 117 5.64 11.89 -13.39
N ARG A 118 6.58 12.33 -14.23
CA ARG A 118 6.50 12.19 -15.70
C ARG A 118 6.67 10.75 -16.19
N LEU A 119 7.39 9.91 -15.46
CA LEU A 119 7.51 8.47 -15.76
C LEU A 119 6.29 7.64 -15.33
N ARG A 120 5.36 8.21 -14.54
CA ARG A 120 4.13 7.52 -14.10
C ARG A 120 3.37 6.93 -15.30
N GLY A 121 3.30 7.65 -16.42
CA GLY A 121 2.64 7.20 -17.65
C GLY A 121 3.33 6.04 -18.40
N TRP A 122 4.57 5.67 -18.04
CA TRP A 122 5.29 4.54 -18.64
C TRP A 122 5.17 3.25 -17.83
N TYR A 123 4.75 3.35 -16.57
CA TYR A 123 4.73 2.25 -15.61
C TYR A 123 3.32 1.89 -15.15
N THR A 124 2.36 2.81 -15.20
CA THR A 124 0.95 2.47 -15.02
C THR A 124 0.52 1.62 -16.21
N ASP A 125 0.26 0.33 -15.99
CA ASP A 125 -0.45 -0.49 -16.96
C ASP A 125 -1.68 0.30 -17.40
N ARG A 126 -1.73 0.58 -18.71
CA ARG A 126 -2.79 1.35 -19.35
C ARG A 126 -4.09 0.74 -18.87
N MET A 127 -4.86 1.49 -18.07
CA MET A 127 -6.14 1.05 -17.52
C MET A 127 -6.86 0.25 -18.63
N PRO A 128 -7.08 -1.06 -18.44
CA PRO A 128 -7.59 -1.88 -19.52
C PRO A 128 -8.92 -1.27 -19.96
N HIS A 129 -9.11 -1.16 -21.28
CA HIS A 129 -10.16 -0.32 -21.89
C HIS A 129 -11.59 -0.66 -21.45
N HIS A 130 -11.79 -1.75 -20.71
CA HIS A 130 -13.05 -2.10 -20.05
C HIS A 130 -13.41 -1.19 -18.85
N HIS A 131 -12.48 -0.36 -18.35
CA HIS A 131 -12.75 0.66 -17.32
C HIS A 131 -13.10 2.04 -17.90
N ARG A 132 -13.43 2.14 -19.19
CA ARG A 132 -14.04 3.36 -19.74
C ARG A 132 -15.52 3.36 -19.35
N ASN A 133 -15.95 4.41 -18.65
CA ASN A 133 -17.33 4.62 -18.19
C ASN A 133 -18.34 4.49 -19.35
N SER A 134 -18.93 3.30 -19.46
CA SER A 134 -20.20 3.05 -20.14
C SER A 134 -21.24 2.76 -19.05
N VAL A 135 -22.45 3.26 -19.23
CA VAL A 135 -23.58 3.14 -18.27
C VAL A 135 -23.82 1.68 -17.85
N ASP A 136 -23.54 0.71 -18.73
CA ASP A 136 -23.67 -0.73 -18.44
C ASP A 136 -22.57 -1.27 -17.49
N ASN A 137 -21.34 -0.76 -17.56
CA ASN A 137 -20.26 -1.18 -16.65
C ASN A 137 -20.31 -0.50 -15.29
N SER A 138 -20.94 0.69 -15.21
CA SER A 138 -21.24 1.32 -13.93
C SER A 138 -22.13 0.42 -13.08
N ARG A 139 -23.15 -0.23 -13.65
CA ARG A 139 -24.07 -1.10 -12.90
C ARG A 139 -23.38 -2.39 -12.38
N ALA A 140 -22.45 -2.97 -13.15
CA ALA A 140 -21.66 -4.12 -12.71
C ALA A 140 -20.61 -3.77 -11.65
N ASN A 141 -19.98 -2.59 -11.73
CA ASN A 141 -19.07 -2.09 -10.69
C ASN A 141 -19.81 -1.67 -9.41
N ILE A 142 -21.04 -1.13 -9.53
CA ILE A 142 -21.87 -0.71 -8.39
C ILE A 142 -22.40 -1.92 -7.60
N ALA A 143 -22.64 -3.08 -8.23
CA ALA A 143 -23.03 -4.30 -7.51
C ALA A 143 -21.92 -4.87 -6.61
N HIS A 144 -20.69 -4.38 -6.76
CA HIS A 144 -19.55 -4.71 -5.91
C HIS A 144 -19.31 -3.67 -4.79
N HIS A 145 -20.25 -2.75 -4.58
CA HIS A 145 -20.09 -1.66 -3.60
C HIS A 145 -20.67 -2.03 -2.23
N TYR A 146 -19.72 -2.33 -1.33
CA TYR A 146 -19.74 -2.00 0.10
C TYR A 146 -21.03 -2.32 0.86
N ASP A 147 -21.26 -3.61 1.15
CA ASP A 147 -21.91 -4.02 2.41
C ASP A 147 -20.94 -3.83 3.60
N LEU A 148 -20.29 -2.66 3.69
CA LEU A 148 -19.79 -2.20 4.99
C LEU A 148 -21.06 -1.87 5.78
N SER A 149 -21.57 -2.83 6.54
CA SER A 149 -22.87 -2.69 7.19
C SER A 149 -22.88 -1.47 8.11
N ASN A 150 -24.06 -0.89 8.32
CA ASN A 150 -24.24 0.15 9.34
C ASN A 150 -23.75 -0.30 10.73
N GLU A 151 -23.71 -1.60 11.01
CA GLU A 151 -23.15 -2.13 12.26
C GLU A 151 -21.66 -1.84 12.39
N LEU A 152 -20.89 -1.98 11.31
CA LEU A 152 -19.47 -1.64 11.32
C LEU A 152 -19.29 -0.13 11.53
N PHE A 153 -20.06 0.71 10.82
CA PHE A 153 -20.00 2.16 11.00
C PHE A 153 -20.39 2.60 12.41
N ALA A 154 -21.41 1.96 13.01
CA ALA A 154 -21.84 2.24 14.38
C ALA A 154 -20.77 1.90 15.43
N THR A 155 -19.76 1.09 15.10
CA THR A 155 -18.66 0.83 16.06
C THR A 155 -17.68 2.00 16.20
N PHE A 156 -17.62 2.93 15.24
CA PHE A 156 -16.62 4.01 15.25
C PHE A 156 -17.15 5.40 14.88
N LEU A 157 -18.40 5.53 14.44
CA LEU A 157 -19.05 6.83 14.24
C LEU A 157 -19.80 7.28 15.51
N ASP A 158 -20.04 8.59 15.60
CA ASP A 158 -20.90 9.14 16.63
C ASP A 158 -22.38 8.78 16.39
N GLU A 159 -23.24 9.10 17.36
CA GLU A 159 -24.68 8.80 17.29
C GLU A 159 -25.38 9.42 16.07
N THR A 160 -24.80 10.45 15.46
CA THR A 160 -25.36 11.11 14.27
C THR A 160 -25.03 10.36 12.98
N MET A 161 -24.18 9.32 13.05
CA MET A 161 -23.69 8.55 11.90
C MET A 161 -23.00 9.45 10.85
N THR A 162 -22.41 10.55 11.30
CA THR A 162 -21.81 11.54 10.41
C THR A 162 -20.43 11.09 9.97
N TYR A 163 -20.29 10.76 8.69
CA TYR A 163 -19.00 10.48 8.04
C TYR A 163 -18.44 11.75 7.37
N SER A 164 -18.21 12.79 8.18
CA SER A 164 -17.53 14.03 7.76
C SER A 164 -16.63 14.54 8.88
N SER A 165 -15.69 15.44 8.56
CA SER A 165 -14.87 16.09 9.58
C SER A 165 -15.76 16.89 10.53
N ALA A 166 -15.65 16.62 11.83
CA ALA A 166 -16.23 17.45 12.87
C ALA A 166 -15.28 18.61 13.23
#